data_AF-A0A7S3EQ36-F1
#
_entry.id   AF-A0A7S3EQ36-F1
#
_cell.length_a   1.000
_cell.length_b   1.000
_cell.length_c   1.000
_cell.angle_alpha   90.00
_cell.angle_beta   90.00
_cell.angle_gamma   90.00
#
_symmetry.space_group_name_H-M   'P 1'
#
loop_
_entity.id
_entity.type
_entity.pdbx_description
1 polymer ?
#
loop_
_entity_poly.entity_id
_entity_poly.type
_entity_poly.pdbx_seq_one_letter_code
_entity_poly.pdbx_strand_id
1 'polypeptide(L)'
;SGLIANHPNIILTQTRRLVQWGAWTMVAIMLDAIKTVTHHSVDFDFFINLSDADIALRTNDEIIDFLRPYKGRQFVQVHHGTGEWLEKARNFTRAHVVVEC
;
A
#
# COMPACT_ATOMS: atom_id res chain seq x y z
N SER A 1 12.98 -6.19 19.89
CA SER A 1 14.29 -6.13 19.20
C SER A 1 14.83 -4.72 19.30
N GLY A 2 16.15 -4.51 19.16
CA GLY A 2 16.76 -3.17 19.22
C GLY A 2 16.24 -2.20 18.15
N LEU A 3 15.81 -2.72 16.99
CA LEU A 3 15.25 -1.91 15.91
C LEU A 3 14.03 -1.10 16.35
N ILE A 4 13.03 -1.76 16.96
CA ILE A 4 11.77 -1.12 17.37
C ILE A 4 11.99 -0.20 18.57
N ALA A 5 12.84 -0.63 19.52
CA ALA A 5 13.14 0.17 20.70
C ALA A 5 13.75 1.54 20.36
N ASN A 6 14.51 1.60 19.26
CA ASN A 6 15.21 2.81 18.82
C ASN A 6 14.44 3.65 17.79
N HIS A 7 13.33 3.12 17.23
CA HIS A 7 12.57 3.78 16.17
C HIS A 7 11.07 3.76 16.50
N PRO A 8 10.55 4.81 17.15
CA PRO A 8 9.16 4.84 17.63
C PRO A 8 8.12 4.81 16.49
N ASN A 9 8.53 5.12 15.26
CA ASN A 9 7.73 5.05 14.05
C ASN A 9 7.66 3.64 13.43
N ILE A 10 8.35 2.64 13.99
CA ILE A 10 8.26 1.25 13.55
C ILE A 10 7.29 0.51 14.48
N ILE A 11 6.16 0.06 13.93
CA ILE A 11 5.13 -0.66 14.68
C ILE A 11 5.01 -2.07 14.09
N LEU A 12 5.09 -3.08 14.95
CA LEU A 12 4.79 -4.45 14.55
C LEU A 12 3.30 -4.72 14.63
N THR A 13 2.75 -5.43 13.65
CA THR A 13 1.40 -5.99 13.77
C THR A 13 1.34 -6.93 14.98
N GLN A 14 0.22 -6.90 15.70
CA GLN A 14 -0.01 -7.78 16.85
C GLN A 14 -0.24 -9.24 16.43
N THR A 15 -0.72 -9.46 15.20
CA THR A 15 -0.98 -10.77 14.63
C THR A 15 0.15 -11.20 13.68
N ARG A 16 0.44 -12.50 13.69
CA ARG A 16 1.29 -13.17 12.70
C ARG A 16 0.42 -14.20 11.99
N ARG A 17 0.40 -14.15 10.66
CA ARG A 17 -0.34 -15.10 9.83
C ARG A 17 0.62 -15.95 9.03
N LEU A 18 0.24 -17.20 8.79
CA LEU A 18 0.86 -18.00 7.74
C LEU A 18 0.38 -17.45 6.38
N VAL A 19 1.24 -16.68 5.73
CA VAL A 19 0.96 -16.12 4.41
C VAL A 19 1.32 -17.17 3.36
N GLN A 20 0.35 -17.52 2.51
CA GLN A 20 0.54 -18.48 1.43
C GLN A 20 0.38 -17.79 0.09
N TRP A 21 1.20 -18.19 -0.87
CA TRP A 21 1.18 -17.62 -2.21
C TRP A 21 -0.17 -17.84 -2.89
N GLY A 22 -0.73 -16.78 -3.47
CA GLY A 22 -2.03 -16.80 -4.15
C GLY A 22 -3.25 -16.97 -3.23
N ALA A 23 -3.04 -17.05 -1.92
CA ALA A 23 -4.13 -17.24 -0.95
C ALA A 23 -4.64 -15.89 -0.41
N TRP A 24 -5.86 -15.92 0.12
CA TRP A 24 -6.49 -14.77 0.79
C TRP A 24 -5.67 -14.24 1.98
N THR A 25 -4.78 -15.06 2.54
CA THR A 25 -3.90 -14.68 3.66
C THR A 25 -2.93 -13.55 3.30
N MET A 26 -2.60 -13.36 2.01
CA MET A 26 -1.84 -12.19 1.53
C MET A 26 -2.61 -10.88 1.70
N VAL A 27 -3.92 -10.88 1.43
CA VAL A 27 -4.77 -9.70 1.66
C VAL A 27 -5.03 -9.50 3.15
N ALA A 28 -5.21 -10.59 3.89
CA ALA A 28 -5.47 -10.53 5.33
C ALA A 28 -4.35 -9.84 6.12
N ILE A 29 -3.08 -10.10 5.78
CA ILE A 29 -1.97 -9.46 6.48
C ILE A 29 -1.87 -7.95 6.15
N MET A 30 -2.21 -7.56 4.93
CA MET A 30 -2.29 -6.14 4.54
C MET A 30 -3.37 -5.41 5.34
N LEU A 31 -4.55 -6.02 5.50
CA LEU A 31 -5.64 -5.46 6.31
C LEU A 31 -5.26 -5.36 7.79
N ASP A 32 -4.58 -6.37 8.34
CA ASP A 32 -4.05 -6.33 9.72
C ASP A 32 -3.06 -5.16 9.90
N ALA A 33 -2.21 -4.90 8.90
CA ALA A 33 -1.28 -3.76 8.92
C ALA A 33 -2.02 -2.41 8.91
N ILE A 34 -2.99 -2.22 8.01
CA ILE A 34 -3.84 -1.01 7.95
C ILE A 34 -4.57 -0.79 9.28
N LYS A 35 -5.15 -1.86 9.84
CA LYS A 35 -5.80 -1.81 11.16
C LYS A 35 -4.82 -1.40 12.27
N THR A 36 -3.58 -1.89 12.21
CA THR A 36 -2.55 -1.55 13.21
C THR A 36 -2.22 -0.05 13.17
N VAL A 37 -1.91 0.50 12.00
CA VAL A 37 -1.55 1.92 11.89
C VAL A 37 -2.70 2.87 12.22
N THR A 38 -3.94 2.49 11.89
CA THR A 38 -5.13 3.29 12.25
C THR A 38 -5.41 3.28 13.75
N HIS A 39 -5.22 2.16 14.45
CA HIS A 39 -5.34 2.12 15.92
C HIS A 39 -4.28 2.95 16.64
N HIS A 40 -3.07 3.03 16.08
CA HIS A 40 -1.99 3.83 16.62
C HIS A 40 -2.08 5.33 16.29
N SER A 41 -3.16 5.77 15.61
CA SER A 41 -3.38 7.16 15.20
C SER A 41 -2.19 7.76 14.43
N VAL A 42 -1.52 6.93 13.61
CA VAL A 42 -0.43 7.40 12.75
C VAL A 42 -1.03 8.24 11.65
N ASP A 43 -0.58 9.49 11.53
CA ASP A 43 -0.97 10.38 10.44
C ASP A 43 -0.12 10.07 9.20
N PHE A 44 -0.77 9.56 8.15
CA PHE A 44 -0.12 9.24 6.88
C PHE A 44 -1.07 9.52 5.71
N ASP A 45 -0.51 9.99 4.59
CA ASP A 45 -1.28 10.29 3.38
C ASP A 45 -1.43 9.07 2.43
N PHE A 46 -0.44 8.17 2.43
CA PHE A 46 -0.36 7.04 1.52
C PHE A 46 0.00 5.75 2.26
N PHE A 47 -0.62 4.64 1.85
CA PHE A 47 -0.24 3.29 2.27
C PHE A 47 0.48 2.61 1.11
N ILE A 48 1.72 2.18 1.35
CA ILE A 48 2.56 1.47 0.37
C ILE A 48 2.93 0.13 0.98
N ASN A 49 2.45 -0.98 0.40
CA ASN A 49 2.84 -2.32 0.85
C ASN A 49 4.15 -2.74 0.18
N LEU A 50 5.06 -3.29 0.98
CA LEU A 50 6.35 -3.81 0.53
C LEU A 50 6.57 -5.21 1.12
N SER A 51 7.32 -6.03 0.40
CA SER A 51 7.88 -7.31 0.82
C SER A 51 9.36 -7.17 1.15
N ASP A 52 9.99 -8.26 1.58
CA ASP A 52 11.43 -8.33 1.83
C ASP A 52 12.28 -8.31 0.55
N ALA A 53 11.68 -8.62 -0.61
CA ALA A 53 12.34 -8.61 -1.91
C ALA A 53 12.29 -7.24 -2.61
N ASP A 54 11.48 -6.30 -2.10
CA ASP A 54 11.34 -4.97 -2.70
C ASP A 54 12.51 -4.06 -2.33
N ILE A 55 12.96 -3.24 -3.29
CA ILE A 55 14.02 -2.25 -3.09
C ILE A 55 13.65 -0.92 -3.74
N ALA A 56 13.94 0.19 -3.04
CA ALA A 56 13.71 1.52 -3.57
C ALA A 56 14.69 1.83 -4.71
N LEU A 57 14.14 2.24 -5.87
CA LEU A 57 14.92 2.73 -7.02
C LEU A 57 15.05 4.26 -7.06
N ARG A 58 14.31 4.94 -6.18
CA ARG A 58 14.24 6.40 -6.06
C ARG A 58 14.45 6.79 -4.60
N THR A 59 14.96 7.99 -4.40
CA THR A 59 15.16 8.57 -3.08
C THR A 59 13.82 8.89 -2.42
N ASN A 60 13.83 9.03 -1.09
CA ASN A 60 12.63 9.41 -0.34
C ASN A 60 12.11 10.80 -0.77
N ASP A 61 13.00 11.75 -1.07
CA ASP A 61 12.62 13.10 -1.51
C ASP A 61 11.92 13.06 -2.87
N GLU A 62 12.45 12.28 -3.82
CA GLU A 62 11.78 12.06 -5.12
C GLU A 62 10.39 11.45 -4.95
N ILE A 63 10.23 10.47 -4.05
CA ILE A 63 8.94 9.83 -3.77
C ILE A 63 7.95 10.84 -3.18
N ILE A 64 8.38 11.63 -2.20
CA ILE A 64 7.54 12.66 -1.56
C ILE A 64 7.10 13.72 -2.58
N ASP A 65 8.04 14.23 -3.36
CA ASP A 65 7.74 15.27 -4.35
C ASP A 65 6.78 14.76 -5.44
N PHE A 66 6.89 13.49 -5.83
CA PHE A 66 5.94 12.87 -6.74
C PHE A 66 4.55 12.68 -6.10
N LEU A 67 4.46 12.15 -4.88
CA LEU A 67 3.18 11.79 -4.26
C LEU A 67 2.39 12.99 -3.71
N ARG A 68 3.08 14.05 -3.26
CA ARG A 68 2.47 15.24 -2.63
C ARG A 68 1.29 15.84 -3.42
N PRO A 69 1.36 16.08 -4.75
CA PRO A 69 0.23 16.62 -5.52
C PRO A 69 -0.95 15.66 -5.68
N TYR A 70 -0.79 14.37 -5.36
CA TYR A 70 -1.81 13.34 -5.53
C TYR A 70 -2.45 12.88 -4.21
N LYS A 71 -2.28 13.63 -3.12
CA LYS A 71 -2.98 13.36 -1.85
C LYS A 71 -4.49 13.17 -2.10
N GLY A 72 -5.06 12.14 -1.47
CA GLY A 72 -6.46 11.76 -1.67
C GLY A 72 -6.73 10.96 -2.96
N ARG A 73 -5.70 10.62 -3.74
CA ARG A 73 -5.81 9.69 -4.88
C ARG A 73 -5.12 8.36 -4.59
N GLN A 74 -5.58 7.31 -5.26
CA GLN A 74 -4.99 5.98 -5.16
C GLN A 74 -4.24 5.60 -6.44
N PHE A 75 -3.10 4.91 -6.28
CA PHE A 75 -2.34 4.32 -7.37
C PHE A 75 -2.49 2.80 -7.28
N VAL A 76 -3.20 2.20 -8.24
CA VAL A 76 -3.36 0.75 -8.34
C VAL A 76 -3.22 0.37 -9.80
N GLN A 77 -2.33 -0.57 -10.08
CA GLN A 77 -2.22 -1.16 -11.40
C GLN A 77 -3.27 -2.26 -11.54
N VAL A 78 -4.02 -2.20 -12.64
CA VAL A 78 -5.10 -3.16 -12.91
C VAL A 78 -4.88 -3.73 -14.31
N HIS A 79 -4.57 -5.03 -14.37
CA HIS A 79 -4.38 -5.75 -15.64
C HIS A 79 -5.66 -6.47 -16.03
N HIS A 80 -6.20 -6.19 -17.21
CA HIS A 80 -7.29 -6.96 -17.82
C HIS A 80 -6.98 -7.26 -19.29
N GLY A 81 -7.10 -8.52 -19.70
CA GLY A 81 -6.71 -8.97 -21.04
C GLY A 81 -7.46 -8.31 -22.22
N THR A 82 -8.58 -7.62 -22.00
CA THR A 82 -9.40 -7.00 -23.07
C THR A 82 -9.79 -5.53 -22.83
N GLY A 83 -9.38 -4.88 -21.73
CA GLY A 83 -9.68 -3.46 -21.45
C GLY A 83 -11.14 -3.10 -21.11
N GLU A 84 -12.13 -3.93 -21.45
CA GLU A 84 -13.57 -3.64 -21.24
C GLU A 84 -13.96 -3.42 -19.77
N TRP A 85 -13.27 -4.08 -18.84
CA TRP A 85 -13.50 -3.93 -17.40
C TRP A 85 -12.93 -2.63 -16.82
N LEU A 86 -11.88 -2.08 -17.44
CA LEU A 86 -11.29 -0.80 -17.02
C LEU A 86 -12.25 0.35 -17.33
N GLU A 87 -12.89 0.35 -18.50
CA GLU A 87 -13.94 1.33 -18.85
C GLU A 87 -15.13 1.29 -17.88
N LYS A 88 -15.53 0.10 -17.41
CA LYS A 88 -16.57 -0.03 -16.37
C LYS A 88 -16.08 0.41 -14.99
N ALA A 89 -14.82 0.15 -14.63
CA ALA A 89 -14.22 0.54 -13.35
C ALA A 89 -13.96 2.05 -13.26
N ARG A 90 -13.71 2.74 -14.38
CA ARG A 90 -13.58 4.20 -14.45
C ARG A 90 -14.81 4.93 -13.92
N ASN A 91 -16.01 4.36 -14.12
CA ASN A 91 -17.25 4.91 -13.56
C ASN A 91 -17.40 4.68 -12.05
N PHE A 92 -16.63 3.75 -11.47
CA PHE A 92 -16.65 3.44 -10.04
C PHE A 92 -15.66 4.31 -9.22
N THR A 93 -14.72 5.00 -9.87
CA THR A 93 -13.51 5.49 -9.19
C THR A 93 -13.12 6.92 -9.59
N ARG A 94 -13.97 7.91 -9.29
CA ARG A 94 -13.57 9.35 -9.33
C ARG A 94 -12.33 9.70 -8.47
N ALA A 95 -11.88 8.78 -7.61
CA ALA A 95 -10.77 8.95 -6.67
C ALA A 95 -9.48 8.16 -7.01
N HIS A 96 -9.42 7.44 -8.13
CA HIS A 96 -8.26 6.56 -8.43
C HIS A 96 -7.51 7.07 -9.67
N VAL A 97 -6.18 7.10 -9.59
CA VAL A 97 -5.30 7.23 -10.75
C VAL A 97 -5.01 5.82 -11.22
N VAL A 98 -5.67 5.41 -12.30
CA VAL A 98 -5.31 4.18 -13.01
C VAL A 98 -4.06 4.51 -13.82
N VAL A 99 -2.96 3.87 -13.48
CA VAL A 99 -1.75 3.87 -14.32
C VAL A 99 -1.80 2.56 -15.10
N GLU A 100 -2.18 2.66 -16.38
CA GLU A 100 -1.94 1.58 -17.33
C GLU A 100 -0.43 1.55 -17.63
N CYS A 101 0.19 0.38 -17.48
CA CYS A 101 1.54 0.13 -17.98
C CYS A 101 1.46 -0.87 -19.12
#